data_AF-A0A8E2DG22-F1
#
_entry.id   AF-A0A8E2DG22-F1
#
_cell.length_a   1.000
_cell.length_b   1.000
_cell.length_c   1.000
_cell.angle_alpha   90.00
_cell.angle_beta   90.00
_cell.angle_gamma   90.00
#
_symmetry.space_group_name_H-M   'P 1'
#
loop_
_entity.id
_entity.type
_entity.pdbx_description
1 polymer ?
#
loop_
_entity_poly.entity_id
_entity_poly.type
_entity_poly.pdbx_seq_one_letter_code
_entity_poly.pdbx_strand_id
1 'polypeptide(L)'
;MSKPEGLVHSAAEVSDNSVHSSQENSSQERRDTAWMPPKLSAGDMEYTIRKLMPLDDHRRNNKRIFDNIITLRGTCPSPEDIINNVDTATCFLLLVMWTAAPNIPLKPEWRNLDNLHTVAEQEILRRFLAEHWQMRFKTFMRMRSLGLWYQGY
;
A
#
# COMPACT_ATOMS: atom_id res chain seq x y z
N MET A 1 -7.79 -69.32 -47.87
CA MET A 1 -6.77 -70.14 -47.20
C MET A 1 -6.44 -69.49 -45.86
N SER A 2 -6.50 -70.28 -44.80
CA SER A 2 -5.91 -70.18 -43.45
C SER A 2 -5.65 -68.81 -42.77
N LYS A 3 -6.36 -68.60 -41.65
CA LYS A 3 -5.91 -68.26 -40.26
C LYS A 3 -4.39 -68.29 -39.95
N PRO A 4 -3.85 -67.79 -38.79
CA PRO A 4 -4.48 -67.10 -37.63
C PRO A 4 -3.60 -66.04 -36.87
N GLU A 5 -4.16 -65.51 -35.76
CA GLU A 5 -3.62 -65.32 -34.37
C GLU A 5 -2.31 -64.57 -34.03
N GLY A 6 -2.38 -63.84 -32.89
CA GLY A 6 -1.27 -63.40 -32.03
C GLY A 6 -1.34 -61.89 -31.75
N LEU A 7 -2.01 -61.38 -30.71
CA LEU A 7 -1.75 -61.49 -29.26
C LEU A 7 -0.29 -61.19 -28.88
N VAL A 8 0.01 -59.97 -28.44
CA VAL A 8 0.98 -59.74 -27.34
C VAL A 8 0.54 -58.53 -26.49
N HIS A 9 0.62 -58.77 -25.19
CA HIS A 9 0.36 -57.95 -24.03
C HIS A 9 1.31 -56.74 -23.85
N SER A 10 0.81 -55.78 -23.06
CA SER A 10 1.51 -55.02 -22.00
C SER A 10 2.74 -54.16 -22.36
N ALA A 11 2.67 -52.87 -22.01
CA ALA A 11 3.45 -52.33 -20.89
C ALA A 11 3.04 -50.88 -20.61
N ALA A 12 2.57 -50.63 -19.39
CA ALA A 12 2.73 -49.33 -18.77
C ALA A 12 4.23 -49.19 -18.46
N GLU A 13 4.88 -48.17 -19.03
CA GLU A 13 6.22 -47.77 -18.60
C GLU A 13 6.14 -46.47 -17.83
N VAL A 14 6.53 -46.60 -16.56
CA VAL A 14 6.86 -45.58 -15.59
C VAL A 14 8.37 -45.37 -15.66
N SER A 15 8.80 -44.13 -15.41
CA SER A 15 10.15 -43.71 -15.01
C SER A 15 11.14 -43.40 -16.14
N ASP A 16 11.60 -42.15 -16.18
CA ASP A 16 12.99 -41.95 -15.75
C ASP A 16 13.21 -40.58 -15.11
N ASN A 17 13.94 -40.65 -13.99
CA ASN A 17 14.22 -39.59 -13.05
C ASN A 17 15.74 -39.36 -13.11
N SER A 18 16.20 -38.21 -13.60
CA SER A 18 17.62 -37.78 -13.52
C SER A 18 17.67 -36.25 -13.69
N VAL A 19 17.65 -35.48 -12.61
CA VAL A 19 18.77 -35.06 -11.75
C VAL A 19 19.76 -34.12 -12.44
N HIS A 20 19.90 -32.93 -11.83
CA HIS A 20 20.89 -31.87 -12.02
C HIS A 20 20.78 -30.92 -13.22
N SER A 21 20.22 -29.74 -12.95
CA SER A 21 21.15 -28.63 -12.72
C SER A 21 20.61 -27.75 -11.58
N SER A 22 21.18 -27.96 -10.41
CA SER A 22 21.17 -27.01 -9.32
C SER A 22 21.87 -25.74 -9.80
N GLN A 23 21.16 -24.62 -9.78
CA GLN A 23 21.77 -23.31 -9.71
C GLN A 23 20.91 -22.54 -8.69
N GLU A 24 21.00 -22.94 -7.43
CA GLU A 24 21.86 -22.26 -6.44
C GLU A 24 21.69 -20.75 -6.48
N ASN A 25 20.98 -20.28 -5.46
CA ASN A 25 21.33 -19.12 -4.68
C ASN A 25 21.59 -17.81 -5.44
N SER A 26 20.52 -17.05 -5.61
CA SER A 26 20.44 -15.88 -4.74
C SER A 26 19.06 -15.77 -4.11
N SER A 27 18.76 -16.73 -3.23
CA SER A 27 18.21 -16.38 -1.92
C SER A 27 19.23 -15.49 -1.22
N GLN A 28 19.46 -14.29 -1.77
CA GLN A 28 19.94 -13.20 -0.98
C GLN A 28 18.86 -13.11 0.08
N GLU A 29 19.14 -13.65 1.26
CA GLU A 29 18.65 -13.09 2.50
C GLU A 29 18.88 -11.59 2.33
N ARG A 30 17.88 -10.90 1.75
CA ARG A 30 17.68 -9.49 1.95
C ARG A 30 17.58 -9.49 3.45
N ARG A 31 18.69 -9.16 4.10
CA ARG A 31 18.66 -8.78 5.50
C ARG A 31 17.48 -7.84 5.53
N ASP A 32 16.41 -8.27 6.20
CA ASP A 32 15.29 -7.41 6.53
C ASP A 32 15.93 -6.35 7.41
N THR A 33 16.51 -5.33 6.79
CA THR A 33 16.82 -4.09 7.45
C THR A 33 15.46 -3.61 7.87
N ALA A 34 15.13 -3.92 9.12
CA ALA A 34 13.88 -3.55 9.75
C ALA A 34 13.64 -2.09 9.41
N TRP A 35 12.64 -1.85 8.58
CA TRP A 35 12.35 -0.50 8.13
C TRP A 35 12.10 0.35 9.37
N MET A 36 12.85 1.43 9.51
CA MET A 36 12.71 2.32 10.66
C MET A 36 11.73 3.42 10.31
N PRO A 37 10.66 3.61 11.10
CA PRO A 37 9.69 4.64 10.82
C PRO A 37 10.35 6.03 10.92
N PRO A 38 10.13 6.93 9.95
CA PRO A 38 10.61 8.29 10.06
C PRO A 38 9.91 8.97 11.23
N LYS A 39 10.66 9.62 12.12
CA LYS A 39 10.08 10.44 13.17
C LYS A 39 9.58 11.75 12.56
N LEU A 40 8.26 11.92 12.51
CA LEU A 40 7.63 13.07 11.89
C LEU A 40 7.77 14.31 12.79
N SER A 41 8.11 15.43 12.16
CA SER A 41 8.12 16.76 12.74
C SER A 41 7.03 17.63 12.12
N ALA A 42 6.75 18.78 12.73
CA ALA A 42 5.79 19.72 12.17
C ALA A 42 6.16 20.14 10.74
N GLY A 43 7.46 20.34 10.45
CA GLY A 43 7.96 20.72 9.13
C GLY A 43 7.66 19.70 8.04
N ASP A 44 7.68 18.40 8.37
CA ASP A 44 7.32 17.32 7.44
C ASP A 44 5.84 17.39 7.03
N MET A 45 4.99 17.89 7.92
CA MET A 45 3.56 18.09 7.67
C MET A 45 3.28 19.38 6.87
N GLU A 46 4.29 20.22 6.62
CA GLU A 46 4.18 21.45 5.82
C GLU A 46 4.82 21.38 4.45
N TYR A 47 5.89 20.59 4.31
CA TYR A 47 6.59 20.45 3.04
C TYR A 47 5.69 19.77 2.00
N THR A 48 5.33 20.51 0.95
CA THR A 48 4.42 20.04 -0.09
C THR A 48 4.92 20.26 -1.51
N ILE A 49 4.69 19.27 -2.36
CA ILE A 49 4.94 19.33 -3.80
C ILE A 49 3.74 19.99 -4.48
N ARG A 50 3.92 21.20 -5.02
CA ARG A 50 2.81 22.09 -5.43
C ARG A 50 2.06 21.71 -6.73
N LYS A 51 2.55 20.74 -7.51
CA LYS A 51 2.00 20.39 -8.84
C LYS A 51 1.85 18.88 -9.05
N LEU A 52 1.12 18.23 -8.15
CA LEU A 52 0.88 16.79 -8.24
C LEU A 52 -0.32 16.44 -9.13
N MET A 53 -1.42 17.21 -9.02
CA MET A 53 -2.70 16.83 -9.62
C MET A 53 -3.60 18.07 -9.83
N PRO A 54 -4.44 18.11 -10.89
CA PRO A 54 -5.44 19.15 -11.07
C PRO A 54 -6.43 19.24 -9.90
N LEU A 55 -6.97 20.44 -9.65
CA LEU A 55 -7.88 20.68 -8.53
C LEU A 55 -9.13 19.80 -8.57
N ASP A 56 -9.68 19.54 -9.76
CA ASP A 56 -10.90 18.73 -9.90
C ASP A 56 -10.67 17.25 -9.59
N ASP A 57 -9.48 16.73 -9.89
CA ASP A 57 -9.11 15.37 -9.50
C ASP A 57 -8.92 15.27 -7.98
N HIS A 58 -8.35 16.31 -7.34
CA HIS A 58 -8.32 16.38 -5.88
C HIS A 58 -9.72 16.38 -5.26
N ARG A 59 -10.67 17.10 -5.84
CA ARG A 59 -12.08 17.10 -5.39
C ARG A 59 -12.70 15.71 -5.52
N ARG A 60 -12.54 15.07 -6.69
CA ARG A 60 -13.06 13.72 -6.95
C ARG A 60 -12.48 12.70 -5.97
N ASN A 61 -11.17 12.75 -5.73
CA ASN A 61 -10.51 11.84 -4.82
C ASN A 61 -10.88 12.10 -3.35
N ASN A 62 -11.08 13.34 -2.91
CA ASN A 62 -11.58 13.62 -1.56
C ASN A 62 -12.96 12.99 -1.33
N LYS A 63 -13.86 13.10 -2.32
CA LYS A 63 -15.17 12.46 -2.24
C LYS A 63 -15.02 10.95 -2.09
N ARG A 64 -14.17 10.32 -2.92
CA ARG A 64 -13.92 8.87 -2.86
C ARG A 64 -13.39 8.39 -1.51
N ILE A 65 -12.44 9.11 -0.91
CA ILE A 65 -11.92 8.78 0.44
C ILE A 65 -13.09 8.72 1.42
N PHE A 66 -13.93 9.74 1.43
CA PHE A 66 -15.03 9.85 2.39
C PHE A 66 -16.12 8.80 2.17
N ASP A 67 -16.54 8.62 0.92
CA ASP A 67 -17.51 7.59 0.56
C ASP A 67 -17.01 6.22 1.03
N ASN A 68 -15.73 5.90 0.79
CA ASN A 68 -15.12 4.64 1.25
C ASN A 68 -15.08 4.51 2.77
N ILE A 69 -14.74 5.58 3.51
CA ILE A 69 -14.71 5.53 4.99
C ILE A 69 -16.10 5.29 5.55
N ILE A 70 -17.11 5.99 5.03
CA ILE A 70 -18.50 5.77 5.45
C ILE A 70 -18.94 4.36 5.08
N THR A 71 -18.63 3.87 3.88
CA THR A 71 -18.97 2.51 3.48
C THR A 71 -18.32 1.47 4.40
N LEU A 72 -17.07 1.66 4.79
CA LEU A 72 -16.34 0.72 5.65
C LEU A 72 -16.77 0.78 7.13
N ARG A 73 -17.14 1.96 7.63
CA ARG A 73 -17.40 2.18 9.07
C ARG A 73 -18.86 2.41 9.43
N GLY A 74 -19.73 2.61 8.45
CA GLY A 74 -21.12 3.03 8.61
C GLY A 74 -21.28 4.53 8.91
N THR A 75 -20.33 5.15 9.60
CA THR A 75 -20.33 6.58 9.94
C THR A 75 -18.97 7.23 9.68
N CYS A 76 -18.98 8.56 9.56
CA CYS A 76 -17.75 9.32 9.51
C CYS A 76 -17.12 9.37 10.91
N PRO A 77 -15.83 9.03 11.08
CA PRO A 77 -15.15 9.11 12.36
C PRO A 77 -15.03 10.56 12.84
N SER A 78 -15.14 10.76 14.15
CA SER A 78 -14.86 12.04 14.82
C SER A 78 -13.35 12.33 14.83
N PRO A 79 -12.92 13.58 15.09
CA PRO A 79 -11.50 13.86 15.23
C PRO A 79 -10.89 13.12 16.42
N GLU A 80 -11.64 12.94 17.51
CA GLU A 80 -11.23 12.14 18.66
C GLU A 80 -11.02 10.67 18.28
N ASP A 81 -11.87 10.11 17.42
CA ASP A 81 -11.68 8.75 16.90
C ASP A 81 -10.37 8.63 16.12
N ILE A 82 -10.01 9.66 15.34
CA ILE A 82 -8.77 9.66 14.56
C ILE A 82 -7.54 9.79 15.48
N ILE A 83 -7.61 10.65 16.50
CA ILE A 83 -6.50 10.87 17.46
C ILE A 83 -6.23 9.62 18.29
N ASN A 84 -7.30 8.93 18.72
CA ASN A 84 -7.18 7.84 19.70
C ASN A 84 -7.12 6.44 19.07
N ASN A 85 -7.44 6.29 17.78
CA ASN A 85 -7.46 4.99 17.11
C ASN A 85 -6.47 4.96 15.94
N VAL A 86 -5.41 4.16 16.09
CA VAL A 86 -4.35 3.97 15.10
C VAL A 86 -4.89 3.34 13.82
N ASP A 87 -5.81 2.38 13.90
CA ASP A 87 -6.41 1.75 12.72
C ASP A 87 -7.23 2.75 11.91
N THR A 88 -7.99 3.62 12.58
CA THR A 88 -8.73 4.71 11.92
C THR A 88 -7.77 5.63 11.16
N ALA A 89 -6.69 6.07 11.81
CA ALA A 89 -5.67 6.89 11.17
C ALA A 89 -4.99 6.16 9.99
N THR A 90 -4.67 4.89 10.15
CA THR A 90 -4.08 4.03 9.11
C THR A 90 -5.00 3.91 7.90
N CYS A 91 -6.32 3.74 8.12
CA CYS A 91 -7.32 3.71 7.04
C CYS A 91 -7.34 5.02 6.25
N PHE A 92 -7.28 6.18 6.92
CA PHE A 92 -7.17 7.47 6.23
C PHE A 92 -5.90 7.58 5.40
N LEU A 93 -4.75 7.20 5.96
CA LEU A 93 -3.47 7.23 5.23
C LEU A 93 -3.51 6.36 3.99
N LEU A 94 -4.01 5.13 4.12
CA LEU A 94 -4.14 4.20 3.01
C LEU A 94 -4.95 4.81 1.87
N LEU A 95 -6.11 5.41 2.18
CA LEU A 95 -6.98 6.03 1.19
C LEU A 95 -6.38 7.30 0.56
N VAL A 96 -5.63 8.07 1.35
CA VAL A 96 -4.91 9.26 0.88
C VAL A 96 -3.83 8.85 -0.10
N MET A 97 -3.03 7.84 0.23
CA MET A 97 -1.97 7.35 -0.65
C MET A 97 -2.51 6.60 -1.86
N TRP A 98 -3.61 5.87 -1.72
CA TRP A 98 -4.30 5.24 -2.86
C TRP A 98 -4.77 6.28 -3.88
N THR A 99 -5.03 7.50 -3.42
CA THR A 99 -5.40 8.63 -4.28
C THR A 99 -4.25 9.60 -4.57
N ALA A 100 -3.01 9.23 -4.26
CA ALA A 100 -1.80 9.98 -4.58
C ALA A 100 -1.62 10.16 -6.10
N ALA A 101 -0.73 11.06 -6.50
CA ALA A 101 -0.54 11.34 -7.91
C ALA A 101 0.11 10.15 -8.63
N PRO A 102 -0.51 9.62 -9.69
CA PRO A 102 -0.04 8.39 -10.35
C PRO A 102 1.29 8.58 -11.09
N ASN A 103 1.69 9.82 -11.38
CA ASN A 103 2.88 10.17 -12.14
C ASN A 103 4.13 10.40 -11.28
N ILE A 104 4.01 10.37 -9.94
CA ILE A 104 5.17 10.47 -9.05
C ILE A 104 5.28 9.17 -8.24
N PRO A 105 6.41 8.46 -8.33
CA PRO A 105 6.56 7.19 -7.63
C PRO A 105 6.56 7.40 -6.11
N LEU A 106 5.69 6.66 -5.42
CA LEU A 106 5.74 6.53 -3.97
C LEU A 106 6.98 5.74 -3.55
N LYS A 107 7.56 6.09 -2.38
CA LYS A 107 8.61 5.28 -1.78
C LYS A 107 8.05 3.87 -1.47
N PRO A 108 8.74 2.76 -1.80
CA PRO A 108 8.21 1.40 -1.69
C PRO A 108 7.73 1.03 -0.28
N GLU A 109 8.33 1.65 0.73
CA GLU A 109 8.04 1.49 2.15
C GLU A 109 6.58 1.81 2.46
N TRP A 110 5.96 2.73 1.71
CA TRP A 110 4.57 3.13 1.88
C TRP A 110 3.56 2.13 1.30
N ARG A 111 4.02 1.11 0.58
CA ARG A 111 3.13 0.04 0.08
C ARG A 111 2.90 -1.06 1.11
N ASN A 112 3.66 -1.06 2.20
CA ASN A 112 3.50 -2.00 3.30
C ASN A 112 2.51 -1.41 4.33
N LEU A 113 1.44 -2.15 4.63
CA LEU A 113 0.43 -1.74 5.59
C LEU A 113 0.99 -1.59 7.01
N ASP A 114 1.92 -2.45 7.41
CA ASP A 114 2.54 -2.40 8.74
C ASP A 114 3.33 -1.12 8.92
N ASN A 115 4.06 -0.70 7.87
CA ASN A 115 4.80 0.57 7.89
C ASN A 115 3.85 1.76 8.06
N LEU A 116 2.69 1.74 7.39
CA LEU A 116 1.68 2.79 7.55
C LEU A 116 1.08 2.81 8.95
N HIS A 117 0.81 1.63 9.49
CA HIS A 117 0.36 1.49 10.87
C HIS A 117 1.37 2.08 11.84
N THR A 118 2.66 1.73 11.70
CA THR A 118 3.74 2.29 12.55
C THR A 118 3.85 3.81 12.42
N VAL A 119 3.64 4.40 11.24
CA VAL A 119 3.61 5.87 11.14
C VAL A 119 2.35 6.46 11.76
N ALA A 120 1.20 5.78 11.64
CA ALA A 120 -0.05 6.15 12.30
C ALA A 120 0.02 6.07 13.83
N GLU A 121 0.99 5.36 14.41
CA GLU A 121 1.27 5.39 15.85
C GLU A 121 1.78 6.75 16.33
N GLN A 122 2.29 7.59 15.43
CA GLN A 122 2.79 8.92 15.79
C GLN A 122 1.64 9.92 15.96
N GLU A 123 1.52 10.44 17.18
CA GLU A 123 0.44 11.36 17.55
C GLU A 123 0.38 12.61 16.66
N ILE A 124 1.53 13.15 16.23
CA ILE A 124 1.59 14.32 15.34
C ILE A 124 0.83 14.08 14.02
N LEU A 125 0.93 12.87 13.46
CA LEU A 125 0.21 12.50 12.26
C LEU A 125 -1.29 12.37 12.54
N ARG A 126 -1.66 11.70 13.64
CA ARG A 126 -3.07 11.53 14.00
C ARG A 126 -3.74 12.87 14.29
N ARG A 127 -3.05 13.79 14.98
CA ARG A 127 -3.51 15.17 15.18
C ARG A 127 -3.63 15.90 13.86
N PHE A 128 -2.66 15.79 12.96
CA PHE A 128 -2.76 16.38 11.63
C PHE A 128 -3.96 15.84 10.83
N LEU A 129 -4.20 14.52 10.86
CA LEU A 129 -5.38 13.90 10.24
C LEU A 129 -6.68 14.43 10.88
N ALA A 130 -6.71 14.51 12.21
CA ALA A 130 -7.86 14.93 12.99
C ALA A 130 -8.13 16.44 12.95
N GLU A 131 -7.14 17.31 12.80
CA GLU A 131 -7.35 18.74 12.59
C GLU A 131 -7.96 19.02 11.22
N HIS A 132 -7.92 18.02 10.35
CA HIS A 132 -8.19 18.17 8.94
C HIS A 132 -9.25 17.20 8.41
N TRP A 133 -9.87 16.44 9.30
CA TRP A 133 -10.86 15.41 8.99
C TRP A 133 -12.13 15.96 8.33
N GLN A 134 -12.53 17.19 8.67
CA GLN A 134 -13.70 17.87 8.07
C GLN A 134 -13.47 18.39 6.64
N MET A 135 -12.38 17.97 5.99
CA MET A 135 -12.24 18.05 4.53
C MET A 135 -12.52 19.44 3.92
N ARG A 136 -11.89 20.49 4.44
CA ARG A 136 -11.66 21.65 3.57
C ARG A 136 -10.78 21.16 2.41
N PHE A 137 -11.26 21.22 1.17
CA PHE A 137 -10.65 20.64 -0.04
C PHE A 137 -9.11 20.70 -0.09
N LYS A 138 -8.54 21.78 0.46
CA LYS A 138 -7.11 22.03 0.56
C LYS A 138 -6.33 20.98 1.35
N THR A 139 -6.93 20.26 2.31
CA THR A 139 -6.12 19.46 3.22
C THR A 139 -5.77 18.08 2.71
N PHE A 140 -6.71 17.29 2.19
CA PHE A 140 -6.30 16.03 1.54
C PHE A 140 -5.50 16.26 0.26
N MET A 141 -5.69 17.42 -0.38
CA MET A 141 -4.74 17.91 -1.37
C MET A 141 -3.34 18.10 -0.77
N ARG A 142 -3.21 18.81 0.37
CA ARG A 142 -1.95 18.99 1.12
C ARG A 142 -1.34 17.66 1.55
N MET A 143 -2.14 16.73 2.08
CA MET A 143 -1.63 15.45 2.55
C MET A 143 -1.11 14.60 1.41
N ARG A 144 -1.88 14.47 0.31
CA ARG A 144 -1.40 13.81 -0.90
C ARG A 144 -0.16 14.49 -1.46
N SER A 145 0.08 15.76 -1.13
CA SER A 145 1.24 16.49 -1.59
C SER A 145 2.42 16.53 -0.65
N LEU A 146 2.37 15.90 0.52
CA LEU A 146 3.54 15.85 1.39
C LEU A 146 4.69 15.16 0.66
N GLY A 147 5.85 15.81 0.61
CA GLY A 147 7.02 15.27 -0.10
C GLY A 147 7.48 13.93 0.48
N LEU A 148 7.19 13.69 1.76
CA LEU A 148 7.61 12.49 2.49
C LEU A 148 7.15 11.18 1.83
N TRP A 149 6.06 11.18 1.06
CA TRP A 149 5.53 10.00 0.37
C TRP A 149 6.32 9.60 -0.88
N TYR A 150 7.00 10.55 -1.52
CA TYR A 150 7.46 10.41 -2.90
C TYR A 150 8.97 10.19 -2.98
N GLN A 151 9.40 9.36 -3.91
CA GLN A 151 10.84 9.17 -4.17
C GLN A 151 11.44 10.46 -4.73
N GLY A 152 12.61 10.85 -4.24
CA GLY A 152 13.36 12.01 -4.75
C GLY A 152 12.89 13.38 -4.21
N TYR A 153 12.04 13.40 -3.18
CA TYR A 153 11.53 14.60 -2.52
C TYR A 153 11.55 14.47 -0.99
#